data_AF-A0A2W2DC06-F1
#
_entry.id   AF-A0A2W2DC06-F1
#
_cell.length_a   1.000
_cell.length_b   1.000
_cell.length_c   1.000
_cell.angle_alpha   90.00
_cell.angle_beta   90.00
_cell.angle_gamma   90.00
#
_symmetry.space_group_name_H-M   'P 1'
#
loop_
_entity.id
_entity.type
_entity.pdbx_description
1 polymer ?
#
loop_
_entity_poly.entity_id
_entity_poly.type
_entity_poly.pdbx_seq_one_letter_code
_entity_poly.pdbx_strand_id
1 'polypeptide(L)' 'MSEPRPVRLPHGGTLNCDTCRNDVFEEYRWKLQTTGLTFFNLDWANRDATCFVCTSCRRIHWFHL' A
#
# COMPACT_ATOMS: atom_id res chain seq x y z
N MET A 1 10.51 -6.64 4.53
CA MET A 1 10.40 -5.87 3.27
C MET A 1 10.07 -6.86 2.18
N SER A 2 9.04 -6.59 1.39
CA SER A 2 8.68 -7.42 0.24
C SER A 2 9.68 -7.18 -0.90
N GLU A 3 9.88 -8.20 -1.74
CA GLU A 3 10.72 -8.07 -2.93
C GLU A 3 10.03 -7.19 -3.99
N PRO A 4 10.75 -6.28 -4.66
CA PRO A 4 10.17 -5.45 -5.69
C PRO A 4 9.61 -6.27 -6.85
N ARG A 5 8.35 -6.03 -7.20
CA ARG A 5 7.65 -6.80 -8.24
C ARG A 5 6.61 -5.98 -8.99
N PRO A 6 6.27 -6.37 -10.22
CA PRO A 6 5.08 -5.85 -10.89
C PRO A 6 3.80 -6.22 -10.14
N VAL A 7 2.85 -5.28 -10.10
CA VAL A 7 1.58 -5.46 -9.39
C VAL A 7 0.45 -5.64 -10.40
N ARG A 8 -0.29 -6.75 -10.26
CA ARG A 8 -1.52 -7.01 -11.03
C ARG A 8 -2.73 -6.49 -10.25
N LEU A 9 -3.56 -5.70 -10.92
CA LEU A 9 -4.80 -5.18 -10.38
C LEU A 9 -5.94 -6.21 -10.57
N PRO A 10 -7.00 -6.19 -9.74
CA PRO A 10 -8.08 -7.17 -9.81
C PRO A 10 -8.79 -7.26 -11.17
N HIS A 11 -8.81 -6.17 -11.93
CA HIS A 11 -9.39 -6.11 -13.27
C HIS A 11 -8.43 -6.60 -14.38
N GLY A 12 -7.29 -7.21 -14.02
CA GLY A 12 -6.31 -7.78 -14.95
C GLY A 12 -5.24 -6.81 -15.47
N GLY A 13 -5.32 -5.51 -15.13
CA GLY A 13 -4.30 -4.52 -15.52
C GLY A 13 -3.01 -4.61 -14.71
N THR A 14 -1.93 -3.99 -15.20
CA THR A 14 -0.74 -3.71 -14.38
C THR A 14 -0.83 -2.32 -13.76
N LEU A 15 -0.40 -2.23 -12.49
CA LEU A 15 -0.15 -0.93 -11.89
C LEU A 15 1.02 -0.27 -12.60
N ASN A 16 0.86 0.97 -13.03
CA ASN A 16 1.93 1.83 -13.52
C ASN A 16 1.95 3.10 -12.69
N CYS A 17 3.15 3.59 -12.37
CA CYS A 17 3.29 4.81 -11.59
C CYS A 17 2.75 6.00 -12.39
N ASP A 18 1.85 6.77 -11.78
CA ASP A 18 1.27 7.99 -12.37
C ASP A 18 2.31 9.09 -12.64
N THR A 19 3.46 9.00 -11.98
CA THR A 19 4.51 10.02 -11.98
C THR A 19 5.64 9.69 -12.96
N CYS A 20 6.14 8.45 -12.96
CA CYS A 20 7.29 8.05 -13.80
C CYS A 20 7.03 6.86 -14.73
N ARG A 21 5.81 6.31 -14.75
CA ARG A 21 5.39 5.15 -15.55
C ARG A 21 6.14 3.84 -15.30
N ASN A 22 6.97 3.77 -14.26
CA ASN A 22 7.57 2.52 -13.79
C ASN A 22 6.49 1.54 -13.31
N ASP A 23 6.71 0.25 -13.52
CA ASP A 23 5.77 -0.84 -13.23
C ASP A 23 6.21 -1.75 -12.07
N VAL A 24 7.39 -1.51 -11.50
CA VAL A 24 7.93 -2.27 -10.35
C VAL A 24 7.65 -1.53 -9.04
N PHE A 25 7.14 -2.26 -8.05
CA PHE A 25 6.76 -1.70 -6.75
C PHE A 25 7.21 -2.58 -5.59
N GLU A 26 7.48 -1.93 -4.47
CA GLU A 26 7.61 -2.55 -3.16
C GLU A 26 6.26 -2.51 -2.45
N GLU A 27 5.78 -3.66 -1.96
CA GLU A 27 4.55 -3.75 -1.19
C GLU A 27 4.81 -3.49 0.29
N TYR A 28 4.02 -2.59 0.87
CA TYR A 28 4.03 -2.27 2.28
C TYR A 28 2.63 -2.39 2.86
N ARG A 29 2.57 -2.84 4.12
CA ARG A 29 1.35 -2.85 4.91
C ARG A 29 1.50 -1.85 6.04
N TRP A 30 0.69 -0.79 6.01
CA TRP A 30 0.74 0.27 7.02
C TRP A 30 -0.45 0.12 7.96
N LYS A 31 -0.15 0.11 9.26
CA LYS A 31 -1.18 0.21 10.31
C LYS A 31 -1.65 1.64 10.37
N LEU A 32 -2.86 1.92 9.87
CA LEU A 32 -3.51 3.22 10.06
C LEU A 32 -4.05 3.28 11.50
N GLN A 33 -3.18 3.52 12.47
CA GLN A 33 -3.64 3.78 13.84
C GLN A 33 -4.25 5.18 13.91
N THR A 34 -5.53 5.27 14.28
CA THR A 34 -6.06 6.48 14.91
C THR A 34 -5.50 6.56 16.33
N THR A 35 -4.71 7.59 16.60
CA THR A 35 -3.98 7.84 17.86
C THR A 35 -4.85 7.84 19.14
N GLY A 36 -6.18 7.77 19.05
CA GLY A 36 -7.11 7.76 20.19
C GLY A 36 -7.72 6.40 20.58
N LEU A 37 -7.49 5.31 19.83
CA LEU A 37 -8.16 4.00 20.08
C LEU A 37 -7.35 3.01 20.95
N THR A 38 -6.08 3.31 21.25
CA THR A 38 -5.24 2.43 22.08
C THR A 38 -5.73 2.29 23.53
N PHE A 39 -6.64 3.16 24.00
CA PHE A 39 -7.21 3.09 25.35
C PHE A 39 -8.44 2.17 25.47
N PHE A 40 -9.01 1.68 24.37
CA PHE A 40 -10.32 1.00 24.40
C PHE A 40 -10.37 -0.46 23.88
N ASN A 41 -9.25 -1.19 23.76
CA ASN A 41 -9.25 -2.61 23.34
C ASN A 41 -10.02 -2.86 22.01
N LEU A 42 -10.00 -1.90 21.09
CA LEU A 42 -10.64 -1.96 19.77
C LEU A 42 -9.64 -2.38 18.69
N ASP A 43 -8.87 -3.44 18.93
CA ASP A 43 -7.94 -4.00 17.93
C ASP A 43 -8.65 -4.49 16.66
N TRP A 44 -9.96 -4.76 16.74
CA TRP A 44 -10.81 -5.13 15.61
C TRP A 44 -11.12 -3.98 14.64
N ALA A 45 -10.83 -2.73 15.02
CA ALA A 45 -10.95 -1.56 14.15
C ALA A 45 -9.64 -1.24 13.39
N ASN A 46 -8.58 -2.05 13.53
CA ASN A 46 -7.36 -1.91 12.73
C ASN A 46 -7.67 -2.19 11.25
N ARG A 47 -7.82 -1.13 10.47
CA ARG A 47 -7.74 -1.22 9.01
C ARG A 47 -6.28 -1.17 8.62
N ASP A 48 -5.72 -2.33 8.28
CA ASP A 48 -4.45 -2.39 7.57
C ASP A 48 -4.67 -1.83 6.16
N ALA A 49 -3.90 -0.82 5.76
CA ALA A 49 -3.89 -0.37 4.37
C ALA A 49 -2.69 -0.99 3.65
N THR A 50 -2.95 -1.66 2.53
CA THR A 50 -1.90 -2.09 1.61
C THR A 50 -1.54 -0.90 0.73
N CYS A 51 -0.24 -0.60 0.63
CA CYS A 51 0.27 0.39 -0.29
C CYS A 51 1.45 -0.15 -1.09
N PHE A 52 1.60 0.38 -2.29
CA PHE A 52 2.67 0.02 -3.21
C PHE A 52 3.55 1.24 -3.47
N VAL A 53 4.84 1.11 -3.23
CA VAL A 53 5.82 2.19 -3.36
C VAL A 53 6.63 1.97 -4.64
N CYS A 54 6.64 2.96 -5.52
CA CYS A 54 7.39 2.90 -6.76
C CYS A 54 8.90 2.78 -6.47
N THR A 55 9.59 1.83 -7.12
CA THR A 55 11.05 1.67 -6.95
C THR A 55 11.85 2.80 -7.60
N SER A 56 11.30 3.46 -8.61
CA SER A 56 11.98 4.52 -9.36
C SER A 56 11.86 5.90 -8.70
N CYS A 57 10.63 6.37 -8.43
CA CYS A 57 10.39 7.73 -7.92
C CYS A 57 9.86 7.77 -6.47
N ARG A 58 9.71 6.62 -5.82
CA ARG A 58 9.21 6.48 -4.43
C ARG A 58 7.79 7.02 -4.18
N ARG A 59 7.03 7.34 -5.23
CA ARG A 59 5.59 7.64 -5.17
C ARG A 59 4.85 6.48 -4.49
N ILE A 60 4.01 6.82 -3.51
CA ILE A 60 3.21 5.85 -2.74
C ILE A 60 1.81 5.79 -3.33
N HIS A 61 1.38 4.58 -3.71
CA HIS A 61 0.03 4.29 -4.17
C HIS A 61 -0.74 3.60 -3.04
N TRP A 62 -1.77 4.27 -2.53
CA TRP A 62 -2.62 3.76 -1.46
C TRP A 62 -3.83 3.05 -2.02
N PHE A 63 -4.10 1.84 -1.52
CA PHE A 63 -5.28 1.08 -1.89
C PHE A 63 -6.09 0.80 -0.63
N HIS A 64 -7.36 1.24 -0.64
CA HIS A 64 -8.34 0.79 0.33
C HIS A 64 -8.92 -0.51 -0.19
N LEU A 65 -8.45 -1.64 0.36
CA LEU A 65 -9.03 -2.96 0.14
C LEU A 65 -9.91 -3.31 1.34
#